data_AF-A0A3S0Y967-F1
#
_entry.id   AF-A0A3S0Y967-F1
#
_cell.length_a   1.000
_cell.length_b   1.000
_cell.length_c   1.000
_cell.angle_alpha   90.00
_cell.angle_beta   90.00
_cell.angle_gamma   90.00
#
_symmetry.space_group_name_H-M   'P 1'
#
loop_
_entity.id
_entity.type
_entity.pdbx_description
1 polymer ?
#
loop_
_entity_poly.entity_id
_entity_poly.type
_entity_poly.pdbx_seq_one_letter_code
_entity_poly.pdbx_strand_id
1 'polypeptide(L)'
;MNGKIYAFLLLFLPAPLLANPIVYTDQQHPPSNLTPETQIVWLDAPERLQRAVFGEFSASMEQAAAQAQVVMRSPQWQQHENDLQTAYRGVIHAWEIGVRKYPAVVFDDRDVVYGTADVAKALAYKMQEGGRP
;
A
#
# COMPACT_ATOMS: atom_id res chain seq x y z
N MET A 1 33.99 24.47 -51.08
CA MET A 1 34.53 24.12 -49.75
C MET A 1 33.31 23.78 -48.90
N ASN A 2 32.92 22.50 -48.92
CA ASN A 2 31.55 22.10 -48.62
C ASN A 2 31.53 21.45 -47.22
N GLY A 3 31.19 22.23 -46.21
CA GLY A 3 31.05 21.77 -44.83
C GLY A 3 29.75 20.97 -44.67
N LYS A 4 29.86 19.70 -44.32
CA LYS A 4 28.72 18.87 -43.91
C LYS A 4 28.48 19.09 -42.41
N ILE A 5 27.37 19.72 -42.06
CA ILE A 5 26.90 19.85 -40.69
C ILE A 5 26.29 18.50 -40.30
N TYR A 6 26.90 17.80 -39.34
CA TYR A 6 26.32 16.59 -38.75
C TYR A 6 25.35 17.00 -37.65
N ALA A 7 24.04 16.81 -37.87
CA ALA A 7 23.03 16.93 -36.84
C ALA A 7 23.03 15.64 -36.00
N PHE A 8 23.47 15.73 -34.75
CA PHE A 8 23.41 14.63 -33.79
C PHE A 8 22.07 14.72 -33.04
N LEU A 9 21.05 14.01 -33.54
CA LEU A 9 19.79 13.85 -32.84
C LEU A 9 20.01 12.86 -31.69
N LEU A 10 20.24 13.39 -30.47
CA LEU A 10 20.23 12.60 -29.24
C LEU A 10 18.82 12.06 -29.02
N LEU A 11 18.63 10.79 -29.39
CA LEU A 11 17.40 10.03 -29.17
C LEU A 11 17.33 9.71 -27.67
N PHE A 12 16.59 10.51 -26.89
CA PHE A 12 16.19 10.14 -25.54
C PHE A 12 15.23 8.95 -25.66
N LEU A 13 15.77 7.73 -25.52
CA LEU A 13 14.97 6.54 -25.34
C LEU A 13 14.14 6.73 -24.06
N PRO A 14 12.79 6.69 -24.11
CA PRO A 14 12.01 6.67 -22.89
C PRO A 14 12.36 5.39 -22.14
N ALA A 15 13.00 5.53 -20.98
CA ALA A 15 13.11 4.41 -20.07
C ALA A 15 11.68 4.02 -19.65
N PRO A 16 11.31 2.73 -19.69
CA PRO A 16 10.06 2.32 -19.08
C PRO A 16 10.14 2.69 -17.60
N LEU A 17 9.32 3.66 -17.17
CA LEU A 17 9.10 3.89 -15.75
C LEU A 17 8.38 2.64 -15.25
N LEU A 18 9.08 1.80 -14.48
CA LEU A 18 8.40 0.77 -13.72
C LEU A 18 7.47 1.48 -12.75
N ALA A 19 6.18 1.18 -12.86
CA ALA A 19 5.15 1.62 -11.93
C ALA A 19 5.58 1.28 -10.51
N ASN A 20 5.53 2.25 -9.58
CA ASN A 20 5.81 2.01 -8.17
C ASN A 20 4.74 1.05 -7.62
N PRO A 21 5.09 -0.21 -7.29
CA PRO A 21 4.10 -1.18 -6.86
C PRO A 21 3.58 -0.84 -5.46
N ILE A 22 2.27 -0.97 -5.26
CA ILE A 22 1.65 -0.89 -3.94
C ILE A 22 1.18 -2.29 -3.55
N VAL A 23 1.69 -2.79 -2.43
CA VAL A 23 1.30 -4.09 -1.87
C VAL A 23 0.21 -3.88 -0.83
N TYR A 24 -0.98 -4.42 -1.09
CA TYR A 24 -2.09 -4.47 -0.14
C TYR A 24 -2.12 -5.85 0.51
N THR A 25 -1.86 -5.91 1.81
CA THR A 25 -1.71 -7.17 2.53
C THR A 25 -2.04 -7.05 4.03
N ASP A 26 -1.90 -8.14 4.79
CA ASP A 26 -2.07 -8.20 6.24
C ASP A 26 -0.88 -8.92 6.91
N GLN A 27 -0.85 -9.02 8.25
CA GLN A 27 0.24 -9.71 8.95
C GLN A 27 0.37 -11.20 8.62
N GLN A 28 -0.71 -11.85 8.19
CA GLN A 28 -0.70 -13.27 7.85
C GLN A 28 -0.01 -13.53 6.50
N HIS A 29 0.07 -12.50 5.66
CA HIS A 29 0.67 -12.54 4.33
C HIS A 29 1.76 -11.46 4.19
N PRO A 30 2.88 -11.56 4.94
CA PRO A 30 3.92 -10.54 4.91
C PRO A 30 4.51 -10.40 3.49
N PRO A 31 4.79 -9.17 3.03
CA PRO A 31 5.27 -8.95 1.68
C PRO A 31 6.72 -9.39 1.51
N SER A 32 7.09 -9.78 0.30
CA SER A 32 8.42 -10.28 -0.03
C SER A 32 8.95 -9.68 -1.34
N ASN A 33 10.27 -9.74 -1.51
CA ASN A 33 10.97 -9.25 -2.71
C ASN A 33 10.68 -7.77 -3.05
N LEU A 34 10.53 -6.95 -2.01
CA LEU A 34 10.27 -5.52 -2.11
C LEU A 34 11.40 -4.79 -2.85
N THR A 35 11.03 -3.74 -3.57
CA THR A 35 11.96 -2.75 -4.13
C THR A 35 11.90 -1.45 -3.31
N PRO A 36 12.91 -0.57 -3.38
CA PRO A 36 12.91 0.71 -2.63
C PRO A 36 11.67 1.59 -2.88
N GLU A 37 11.10 1.49 -4.08
CA GLU A 37 9.90 2.21 -4.50
C GLU A 37 8.58 1.51 -4.15
N THR A 38 8.64 0.29 -3.60
CA THR A 38 7.44 -0.45 -3.19
C THR A 38 6.81 0.19 -1.97
N GLN A 39 5.53 0.53 -2.07
CA GLN A 39 4.71 0.95 -0.94
C GLN A 39 3.95 -0.25 -0.36
N ILE A 40 3.72 -0.25 0.95
CA ILE A 40 2.95 -1.31 1.62
C ILE A 40 1.77 -0.68 2.34
N VAL A 41 0.59 -1.19 2.08
CA VAL A 41 -0.65 -0.89 2.78
C VAL A 41 -1.06 -2.14 3.56
N TRP A 42 -0.99 -2.04 4.89
CA TRP A 42 -1.46 -3.08 5.80
C TRP A 42 -2.97 -2.89 6.03
N LEU A 43 -3.77 -3.76 5.43
CA LEU A 43 -5.23 -3.70 5.49
C LEU A 43 -5.78 -4.01 6.89
N ASP A 44 -5.01 -4.72 7.71
CA ASP A 44 -5.33 -5.02 9.11
C ASP A 44 -4.76 -3.97 10.10
N ALA A 45 -4.11 -2.91 9.60
CA ALA A 45 -3.54 -1.88 10.48
C ALA A 45 -4.59 -1.17 11.36
N PRO A 46 -5.80 -0.82 10.88
CA PRO A 46 -6.80 -0.18 11.74
C PRO A 46 -7.16 -1.02 12.96
N GLU A 47 -7.47 -2.31 12.77
CA GLU A 47 -7.84 -3.23 13.84
C GLU A 47 -6.70 -3.43 14.84
N ARG A 48 -5.46 -3.54 14.34
CA ARG A 48 -4.28 -3.68 15.20
C ARG A 48 -4.02 -2.43 16.03
N LEU A 49 -4.11 -1.25 15.42
CA LEU A 49 -3.92 0.02 16.12
C LEU A 49 -4.99 0.18 17.21
N GLN A 50 -6.26 -0.03 16.87
CA GLN A 50 -7.35 0.02 17.85
C GLN A 50 -7.11 -0.94 19.01
N ARG A 51 -6.76 -2.19 18.74
CA ARG A 51 -6.47 -3.18 19.79
C ARG A 51 -5.24 -2.82 20.62
N ALA A 52 -4.21 -2.23 20.01
CA ALA A 52 -2.99 -1.83 20.70
C ALA A 52 -3.25 -0.74 21.75
N VAL A 53 -4.20 0.16 21.50
CA VAL A 53 -4.47 1.29 22.42
C VAL A 53 -5.63 1.03 23.38
N PHE A 54 -6.69 0.35 22.94
CA PHE A 54 -7.89 0.11 23.74
C PHE A 54 -7.91 -1.27 24.40
N GLY A 55 -7.15 -2.23 23.87
CA GLY A 55 -7.27 -3.63 24.28
C GLY A 55 -8.66 -4.19 24.01
N GLU A 56 -9.12 -5.07 24.90
CA GLU A 56 -10.49 -5.58 24.88
C GLU A 56 -11.35 -4.73 25.82
N PHE A 57 -12.46 -4.22 25.29
CA PHE A 57 -13.41 -3.45 26.09
C PHE A 57 -14.18 -4.33 27.08
N SER A 58 -14.59 -3.75 28.20
CA SER A 58 -15.56 -4.39 29.11
C SER A 58 -16.88 -4.68 28.39
N ALA A 59 -17.54 -5.79 28.76
CA ALA A 59 -18.88 -6.11 28.27
C ALA A 59 -19.95 -5.11 28.74
N SER A 60 -19.67 -4.32 29.79
CA SER A 60 -20.57 -3.24 30.22
C SER A 60 -20.26 -1.95 29.46
N MET A 61 -21.31 -1.38 28.87
CA MET A 61 -21.21 -0.16 28.06
C MET A 61 -20.61 1.03 28.84
N GLU A 62 -21.00 1.20 30.10
CA GLU A 62 -20.50 2.27 30.96
C GLU A 62 -18.99 2.14 31.20
N GLN A 63 -18.52 0.95 31.54
CA GLN A 63 -17.09 0.73 31.77
C GLN A 63 -16.28 0.82 30.47
N ALA A 64 -16.82 0.32 29.34
CA ALA A 64 -16.18 0.46 28.04
C ALA A 64 -16.02 1.95 27.63
N ALA A 65 -17.05 2.77 27.85
CA ALA A 65 -16.98 4.20 27.60
C ALA A 65 -15.94 4.88 28.50
N ALA A 66 -15.89 4.52 29.80
CA ALA A 66 -14.90 5.03 30.72
C ALA A 66 -13.46 4.64 30.31
N GLN A 67 -13.24 3.39 29.89
CA GLN A 67 -11.97 2.90 29.36
C GLN A 67 -11.52 3.71 28.14
N ALA A 68 -12.41 3.92 27.17
CA ALA A 68 -12.12 4.72 25.98
C ALA A 68 -11.75 6.17 26.34
N GLN A 69 -12.48 6.81 27.26
CA GLN A 69 -12.18 8.18 27.69
C GLN A 69 -10.81 8.31 28.36
N VAL A 70 -10.40 7.32 29.16
CA VAL A 70 -9.07 7.32 29.80
C VAL A 70 -7.98 7.27 28.73
N VAL A 71 -8.12 6.41 27.73
CA VAL A 71 -7.18 6.29 26.61
C VAL A 71 -7.13 7.59 25.80
N MET A 72 -8.28 8.16 25.43
CA MET A 72 -8.36 9.37 24.62
C MET A 72 -7.82 10.63 25.32
N ARG A 73 -7.77 10.64 26.65
CA ARG A 73 -7.14 11.72 27.44
C ARG A 73 -5.62 11.54 27.62
N SER A 74 -5.05 10.44 27.15
CA SER A 74 -3.61 10.18 27.29
C SER A 74 -2.80 11.06 26.31
N PRO A 75 -1.54 11.44 26.65
CA PRO A 75 -0.70 12.26 25.78
C PRO A 75 -0.41 11.62 24.41
N GLN A 76 -0.38 10.29 24.35
CA GLN A 76 -0.10 9.52 23.14
C GLN A 76 -1.30 9.43 22.18
N TRP A 77 -2.50 9.82 22.62
CA TRP A 77 -3.73 9.69 21.83
C TRP A 77 -3.64 10.41 20.48
N GLN A 78 -3.07 11.63 20.45
CA GLN A 78 -3.03 12.42 19.23
C GLN A 78 -2.23 11.73 18.12
N GLN A 79 -1.07 11.13 18.45
CA GLN A 79 -0.29 10.39 17.47
C GLN A 79 -1.04 9.14 17.02
N HIS A 80 -1.66 8.43 17.96
CA HIS A 80 -2.41 7.21 17.66
C HIS A 80 -3.62 7.48 16.74
N GLU A 81 -4.32 8.59 16.95
CA GLU A 81 -5.41 9.03 16.09
C GLU A 81 -4.93 9.32 14.67
N ASN A 82 -3.78 9.98 14.51
CA ASN A 82 -3.18 10.24 13.19
C ASN A 82 -2.78 8.93 12.47
N ASP A 83 -2.24 7.96 13.22
CA ASP A 83 -1.87 6.65 12.69
C ASP A 83 -3.13 5.88 12.24
N LEU A 84 -4.20 5.93 13.03
CA LEU A 84 -5.50 5.36 12.68
C LEU A 84 -6.08 5.99 11.41
N GLN A 85 -6.11 7.32 11.33
CA GLN A 85 -6.59 8.03 10.13
C GLN A 85 -5.78 7.64 8.88
N THR A 86 -4.45 7.49 9.02
CA THR A 86 -3.58 7.07 7.92
C THR A 86 -3.86 5.62 7.51
N ALA A 87 -4.03 4.71 8.47
CA ALA A 87 -4.37 3.32 8.20
C ALA A 87 -5.71 3.21 7.46
N TYR A 88 -6.74 3.93 7.90
CA TYR A 88 -8.05 3.95 7.23
C TYR A 88 -7.98 4.53 5.82
N ARG A 89 -7.18 5.58 5.57
CA ARG A 89 -6.97 6.08 4.20
C ARG A 89 -6.41 4.99 3.27
N GLY A 90 -5.49 4.16 3.76
CA GLY A 90 -4.95 3.04 2.99
C GLY A 90 -6.02 2.01 2.61
N VAL A 91 -6.90 1.66 3.57
CA VAL A 91 -8.03 0.75 3.33
C VAL A 91 -9.05 1.33 2.36
N ILE A 92 -9.38 2.61 2.51
CA ILE A 92 -10.30 3.32 1.60
C ILE A 92 -9.72 3.37 0.19
N HIS A 93 -8.44 3.72 0.04
CA HIS A 93 -7.78 3.75 -1.27
C HIS A 93 -7.81 2.37 -1.94
N ALA A 94 -7.53 1.30 -1.18
CA ALA A 94 -7.65 -0.09 -1.69
C ALA A 94 -9.05 -0.38 -2.24
N TRP A 95 -10.09 0.07 -1.55
CA TRP A 95 -11.47 -0.10 -1.98
C TRP A 95 -11.81 0.73 -3.23
N GLU A 96 -11.39 2.00 -3.28
CA GLU A 96 -11.63 2.91 -4.39
C GLU A 96 -11.03 2.41 -5.71
N ILE A 97 -9.84 1.83 -5.67
CA ILE A 97 -9.17 1.24 -6.84
C ILE A 97 -9.59 -0.21 -7.11
N GLY A 98 -10.54 -0.74 -6.32
CA GLY A 98 -11.17 -2.02 -6.56
C GLY A 98 -10.34 -3.25 -6.16
N VAL A 99 -9.45 -3.13 -5.18
CA VAL A 99 -8.81 -4.29 -4.52
C VAL A 99 -9.88 -5.09 -3.78
N ARG A 100 -10.22 -6.27 -4.31
CA ARG A 100 -11.29 -7.13 -3.74
C ARG A 100 -10.79 -8.26 -2.86
N LYS A 101 -9.51 -8.59 -2.96
CA LYS A 101 -8.85 -9.71 -2.27
C LYS A 101 -7.43 -9.30 -1.90
N TYR A 102 -6.92 -9.83 -0.81
CA TYR A 102 -5.52 -9.68 -0.42
C TYR A 102 -4.93 -11.06 -0.07
N PRO A 103 -3.61 -11.26 -0.23
CA PRO A 103 -2.64 -10.26 -0.68
C PRO A 103 -2.78 -9.87 -2.15
N ALA A 104 -2.50 -8.61 -2.47
CA ALA A 104 -2.53 -8.08 -3.83
C ALA A 104 -1.41 -7.07 -4.07
N VAL A 105 -0.86 -7.07 -5.28
CA VAL A 105 0.10 -6.06 -5.74
C VAL A 105 -0.56 -5.24 -6.84
N VAL A 106 -0.62 -3.93 -6.66
CA VAL A 106 -1.22 -2.99 -7.60
C VAL A 106 -0.13 -2.18 -8.28
N PHE A 107 -0.26 -1.99 -9.60
CA PHE A 107 0.59 -1.12 -10.39
C PHE A 107 -0.26 -0.01 -11.01
N ASP A 108 0.23 1.23 -10.92
CA ASP A 108 -0.40 2.44 -11.49
C ASP A 108 -1.88 2.65 -11.09
N ASP A 109 -2.28 2.19 -9.90
CA ASP A 109 -3.67 2.20 -9.41
C ASP A 109 -4.69 1.54 -10.37
N ARG A 110 -4.24 0.63 -11.24
CA ARG A 110 -5.09 0.00 -12.28
C ARG A 110 -4.89 -1.50 -12.40
N ASP A 111 -3.64 -1.93 -12.50
CA ASP A 111 -3.32 -3.34 -12.75
C ASP A 111 -3.17 -4.06 -11.40
N VAL A 112 -4.03 -5.03 -11.12
CA VAL A 112 -4.02 -5.75 -9.83
C VAL A 112 -3.64 -7.20 -10.03
N VAL A 113 -2.54 -7.60 -9.40
CA VAL A 113 -2.13 -9.01 -9.29
C VAL A 113 -2.59 -9.56 -7.95
N TYR A 114 -3.60 -10.42 -7.98
CA TYR A 114 -4.16 -11.06 -6.78
C TYR A 114 -3.40 -12.31 -6.36
N GLY A 115 -3.48 -12.62 -5.05
CA GLY A 115 -3.02 -13.89 -4.48
C GLY A 115 -1.51 -13.92 -4.19
N THR A 116 -0.84 -12.77 -4.21
CA THR A 116 0.57 -12.69 -3.85
C THR A 116 0.90 -11.34 -3.20
N ALA A 117 1.78 -11.37 -2.19
CA ALA A 117 2.44 -10.20 -1.63
C ALA A 117 3.91 -10.12 -2.10
N ASP A 118 4.29 -10.97 -3.06
CA ASP A 118 5.63 -11.05 -3.63
C ASP A 118 5.72 -10.14 -4.85
N VAL A 119 6.48 -9.06 -4.73
CA VAL A 119 6.54 -8.02 -5.75
C VAL A 119 7.23 -8.52 -7.02
N ALA A 120 8.31 -9.30 -6.89
CA ALA A 120 9.00 -9.87 -8.05
C ALA A 120 8.11 -10.84 -8.82
N LYS A 121 7.33 -11.66 -8.12
CA LYS A 121 6.34 -12.55 -8.75
C LYS A 121 5.25 -11.76 -9.47
N ALA A 122 4.73 -10.69 -8.86
CA ALA A 122 3.72 -9.84 -9.48
C ALA A 122 4.23 -9.12 -10.73
N LEU A 123 5.47 -8.60 -10.69
CA LEU A 123 6.14 -8.00 -11.84
C LEU A 123 6.29 -9.01 -12.99
N ALA A 124 6.69 -10.25 -12.68
CA ALA A 124 6.81 -11.30 -13.68
C ALA A 124 5.46 -11.59 -14.38
N TYR A 125 4.34 -11.59 -13.64
CA TYR A 125 3.01 -11.74 -14.25
C TYR A 125 2.66 -10.53 -15.14
N LYS A 126 2.91 -9.30 -14.70
CA LYS A 126 2.66 -8.08 -15.51
C LYS A 126 3.44 -8.12 -16.84
N MET A 127 4.71 -8.55 -16.80
CA MET A 127 5.54 -8.66 -18.00
C MET A 127 5.05 -9.75 -18.97
N GLN A 128 4.42 -10.81 -18.48
CA GLN A 128 3.83 -11.86 -19.33
C GLN A 128 2.53 -11.40 -20.01
N GLU A 129 1.71 -10.59 -19.35
CA GLU A 129 0.48 -10.05 -19.93
C GLU A 129 0.75 -8.99 -21.01
N GLY A 130 1.74 -8.11 -20.81
CA GLY A 130 2.16 -7.11 -21.80
C GLY A 130 2.85 -7.67 -23.05
N GLY A 131 3.07 -8.99 -23.11
CA GLY A 131 3.70 -9.70 -24.24
C GLY A 131 2.73 -10.43 -25.18
N ARG A 132 1.41 -10.29 -25.00
CA ARG A 132 0.43 -10.84 -25.94
C ARG A 132 0.09 -9.80 -27.02
N PRO A 133 0.17 -10.17 -28.32
CA PRO A 133 -0.05 -9.26 -29.45
C PRO A 133 -1.48 -8.72 -29.52
#